data_AF-A0A0P9LSJ3-F1
#
_entry.id   AF-A0A0P9LSJ3-F1
#
_cell.length_a   1.000
_cell.length_b   1.000
_cell.length_c   1.000
_cell.angle_alpha   90.00
_cell.angle_beta   90.00
_cell.angle_gamma   90.00
#
_symmetry.space_group_name_H-M   'P 1'
#
loop_
_entity.id
_entity.type
_entity.pdbx_description
1 polymer ?
#
loop_
_entity_poly.entity_id
_entity_poly.type
_entity_poly.pdbx_seq_one_letter_code
_entity_poly.pdbx_strand_id
1 'polypeptide(L)' 'MDGKKQMSTEKQAAVAAWTVLLDDRFALMENPGSQHKALLVSAHALHRSHVINDEDLSDMLELADGALAYAVEVQTGEY' A
#
# COMPACT_ATOMS: atom_id res chain seq x y z
N MET A 1 8.80 -24.20 -17.51
CA MET A 1 9.58 -23.31 -16.61
C MET A 1 8.88 -21.96 -16.44
N ASP A 2 7.54 -21.96 -16.43
CA ASP A 2 6.74 -20.77 -16.76
C ASP A 2 6.15 -20.08 -15.52
N GLY A 3 6.15 -20.76 -14.37
CA GLY A 3 5.57 -20.25 -13.12
C GLY A 3 6.33 -19.06 -12.51
N LYS A 4 7.67 -19.02 -12.58
CA LYS A 4 8.45 -17.92 -11.98
C LYS A 4 8.26 -16.59 -12.72
N LYS A 5 8.08 -16.63 -14.06
CA LYS A 5 7.89 -15.43 -14.87
C LYS A 5 6.48 -14.85 -14.70
N GLN A 6 5.46 -15.72 -14.62
CA GLN A 6 4.07 -15.32 -14.37
C GLN A 6 3.91 -14.68 -12.98
N MET A 7 4.47 -15.29 -11.93
CA MET A 7 4.45 -14.75 -10.55
C MET A 7 5.12 -13.37 -10.47
N SER A 8 6.20 -13.13 -11.22
CA SER A 8 6.85 -11.82 -11.27
C SER A 8 5.99 -10.74 -11.92
N THR A 9 5.21 -11.07 -12.95
CA THR A 9 4.31 -10.12 -13.63
C THR A 9 3.06 -9.83 -12.79
N GLU A 10 2.50 -10.85 -12.14
CA GLU A 10 1.38 -10.70 -11.21
C GLU A 10 1.76 -9.82 -10.01
N LYS A 11 2.92 -10.08 -9.39
CA LYS A 11 3.46 -9.24 -8.32
C LYS A 11 3.62 -7.78 -8.77
N GLN A 12 4.21 -7.55 -9.94
CA GLN A 12 4.40 -6.19 -10.46
C GLN A 12 3.07 -5.46 -10.66
N ALA A 13 2.06 -6.12 -11.23
CA ALA A 13 0.74 -5.53 -11.44
C ALA A 13 0.04 -5.25 -10.10
N ALA A 14 0.14 -6.16 -9.13
CA ALA A 14 -0.44 -6.00 -7.80
C ALA A 14 0.20 -4.85 -7.02
N VAL A 15 1.53 -4.76 -7.02
CA VAL A 15 2.27 -3.66 -6.40
C VAL A 15 1.92 -2.33 -7.08
N ALA A 16 1.86 -2.28 -8.42
CA ALA A 16 1.47 -1.07 -9.13
C ALA A 16 0.05 -0.62 -8.79
N ALA A 17 -0.91 -1.54 -8.71
CA ALA A 17 -2.28 -1.23 -8.30
C ALA A 17 -2.35 -0.73 -6.85
N TRP A 18 -1.55 -1.31 -5.96
CA TRP A 18 -1.44 -0.84 -4.58
C TRP A 18 -0.79 0.56 -4.50
N THR A 19 0.24 0.84 -5.29
CA THR A 19 0.87 2.17 -5.37
C THR A 19 -0.12 3.23 -5.85
N VAL A 20 -1.01 2.91 -6.80
CA VAL A 20 -2.09 3.84 -7.21
C VAL A 20 -3.00 4.21 -6.04
N LEU A 21 -3.30 3.25 -5.14
CA LEU A 21 -4.06 3.53 -3.93
C LEU A 21 -3.27 4.41 -2.94
N LEU A 22 -1.96 4.17 -2.82
CA LEU A 22 -1.09 4.98 -1.96
C LEU A 22 -0.98 6.43 -2.44
N ASP A 23 -0.87 6.62 -3.76
CA ASP A 23 -0.72 7.93 -4.41
C ASP A 23 -2.03 8.72 -4.52
N ASP A 24 -3.17 8.16 -4.13
CA ASP A 24 -4.45 8.87 -4.06
C ASP A 24 -4.44 9.88 -2.90
N ARG A 25 -3.77 11.00 -3.14
CA ARG A 25 -3.59 12.08 -2.17
C ARG A 25 -4.91 12.75 -1.81
N PHE A 26 -5.92 12.71 -2.69
CA PHE A 26 -7.23 13.26 -2.37
C PHE A 26 -7.92 12.41 -1.30
N ALA A 27 -8.00 11.09 -1.51
CA ALA A 27 -8.56 10.17 -0.53
C ALA A 27 -7.77 10.16 0.78
N LEU A 28 -6.44 10.26 0.69
CA LEU A 28 -5.54 10.33 1.85
C LEU A 28 -5.80 11.56 2.73
N MET A 29 -6.13 12.71 2.12
CA MET A 29 -6.38 13.96 2.85
C MET A 29 -7.83 14.11 3.32
N GLU A 30 -8.80 13.55 2.59
CA GLU A 30 -10.21 13.60 2.97
C GLU A 30 -10.51 12.70 4.18
N ASN A 31 -9.95 11.48 4.21
CA ASN A 31 -10.11 10.55 5.32
C ASN A 31 -8.89 9.63 5.47
N PRO A 32 -7.79 10.14 6.07
CA PRO A 32 -6.53 9.40 6.16
C PRO A 32 -6.65 8.05 6.85
N GLY A 33 -7.46 7.96 7.92
CA GLY A 33 -7.65 6.70 8.66
C GLY A 33 -8.36 5.63 7.82
N SER A 34 -9.35 6.03 7.01
CA SER A 34 -10.02 5.11 6.09
C SER A 34 -9.09 4.66 4.96
N GLN A 35 -8.30 5.59 4.41
CA GLN A 35 -7.34 5.29 3.35
C GLN A 35 -6.21 4.38 3.83
N HIS A 36 -5.66 4.66 5.01
CA HIS A 36 -4.69 3.81 5.69
C HIS A 36 -5.22 2.39 5.86
N LYS A 37 -6.44 2.24 6.40
CA LYS A 37 -7.07 0.92 6.54
C LYS A 37 -7.22 0.19 5.21
N ALA A 38 -7.56 0.88 4.12
CA ALA A 38 -7.65 0.28 2.80
C ALA A 38 -6.28 -0.23 2.29
N LEU A 39 -5.21 0.54 2.51
CA LEU A 39 -3.84 0.14 2.19
C LEU A 39 -3.42 -1.12 2.96
N LEU A 40 -3.70 -1.19 4.27
CA LEU A 40 -3.41 -2.37 5.11
C LEU A 40 -4.18 -3.61 4.64
N VAL A 41 -5.48 -3.47 4.39
CA VAL A 41 -6.33 -4.59 3.94
C VAL A 41 -5.85 -5.13 2.61
N SER A 42 -5.48 -4.25 1.67
CA SER A 42 -4.96 -4.61 0.36
C SER A 42 -3.61 -5.34 0.47
N ALA A 43 -2.64 -4.78 1.21
CA ALA A 43 -1.33 -5.41 1.41
C ALA A 43 -1.44 -6.80 2.05
N HIS A 44 -2.26 -6.94 3.09
CA HIS A 44 -2.51 -8.25 3.70
C HIS A 44 -3.23 -9.23 2.78
N ALA A 45 -4.11 -8.76 1.89
CA ALA A 45 -4.76 -9.63 0.91
C ALA A 45 -3.73 -10.19 -0.09
N LEU A 46 -2.83 -9.35 -0.60
CA LEU A 46 -1.73 -9.76 -1.49
C LEU A 46 -0.78 -10.76 -0.82
N HIS A 47 -0.49 -10.57 0.47
CA HIS A 47 0.36 -11.48 1.21
C HIS A 47 -0.32 -12.84 1.42
N ARG A 48 -1.60 -12.85 1.81
CA ARG A 48 -2.38 -14.09 1.98
C ARG A 48 -2.55 -14.87 0.68
N SER A 49 -2.53 -14.20 -0.48
CA SER A 49 -2.53 -14.86 -1.79
C SER A 49 -1.13 -15.25 -2.28
N HIS A 50 -0.09 -15.08 -1.47
CA HIS A 50 1.31 -15.36 -1.82
C HIS A 50 1.82 -14.60 -3.05
N VAL A 51 1.21 -13.45 -3.38
CA VAL A 51 1.63 -12.57 -4.49
C VAL A 51 2.85 -11.74 -4.08
N ILE A 52 2.91 -11.38 -2.80
CA ILE A 52 4.05 -10.69 -2.16
C ILE A 52 4.58 -11.55 -1.00
N ASN A 53 5.83 -11.33 -0.59
CA ASN A 53 6.44 -12.01 0.55
C ASN A 53 6.35 -11.17 1.84
N ASP A 54 6.92 -11.66 2.94
CA ASP A 54 6.92 -10.95 4.23
C ASP A 54 7.70 -9.63 4.20
N GLU A 55 8.78 -9.55 3.42
CA GLU A 55 9.60 -8.33 3.26
C GLU A 55 8.80 -7.25 2.53
N ASP A 56 8.20 -7.59 1.39
CA ASP A 56 7.30 -6.72 0.63
C ASP A 56 6.13 -6.24 1.50
N LEU A 57 5.54 -7.13 2.31
CA LEU A 57 4.46 -6.77 3.22
C LEU A 57 4.94 -5.73 4.23
N SER A 58 6.10 -5.95 4.87
CA SER A 58 6.69 -5.01 5.83
C SER A 58 6.88 -3.62 5.21
N ASP A 59 7.48 -3.55 4.03
CA ASP A 59 7.73 -2.29 3.30
C ASP A 59 6.43 -1.56 2.96
N MET A 60 5.41 -2.30 2.50
CA MET A 60 4.10 -1.72 2.17
C MET A 60 3.38 -1.17 3.40
N LEU A 61 3.50 -1.82 4.56
CA LEU A 61 2.91 -1.34 5.81
C LEU A 61 3.62 -0.07 6.30
N GLU A 62 4.95 -0.02 6.23
CA GLU A 62 5.74 1.17 6.58
C GLU A 62 5.36 2.38 5.72
N LEU A 63 5.20 2.17 4.40
CA LEU A 63 4.74 3.23 3.49
C LEU A 63 3.32 3.72 3.81
N ALA A 64 2.41 2.81 4.17
CA ALA A 64 1.05 3.19 4.58
C ALA A 64 1.06 4.02 5.86
N ASP A 65 1.85 3.63 6.86
CA ASP A 65 2.01 4.36 8.12
C ASP A 65 2.63 5.75 7.87
N GLY A 66 3.64 5.84 7.01
CA GLY A 66 4.24 7.12 6.60
C GLY A 66 3.25 8.03 5.89
N ALA A 67 2.40 7.50 5.00
CA ALA A 67 1.36 8.27 4.34
C ALA A 67 0.30 8.79 5.32
N LEU A 68 -0.09 7.97 6.31
CA LEU A 68 -0.99 8.39 7.38
C LEU A 68 -0.37 9.52 8.22
N ALA A 69 0.88 9.37 8.65
CA ALA A 69 1.59 10.38 9.43
C ALA A 69 1.65 11.72 8.68
N TYR A 70 2.07 11.71 7.41
CA TYR A 70 2.09 12.89 6.56
C TYR A 70 0.72 13.56 6.45
N ALA A 71 -0.35 12.77 6.23
CA ALA A 71 -1.69 13.32 6.09
C ALA A 71 -2.23 13.92 7.40
N VAL A 72 -1.88 13.33 8.54
CA VAL A 72 -2.21 13.91 9.87
C VAL A 72 -1.46 15.22 10.08
N GLU A 73 -0.15 15.27 9.83
CA GLU A 73 0.67 16.47 9.95
C GLU A 73 0.14 17.62 9.07
N VAL A 74 -0.23 17.32 7.82
CA VAL A 74 -0.81 18.30 6.89
C VAL A 74 -2.15 18.83 7.39
N GLN A 75 -3.00 18.00 8.01
CA GLN A 75 -4.29 18.44 8.56
C GLN A 75 -4.15 19.24 9.85
N THR A 76 -3.18 18.91 10.70
CA THR A 76 -2.97 19.62 11.98
C THR A 76 -2.19 20.91 11.79
N GLY A 77 -1.57 21.12 10.63
CA GLY A 77 -0.85 22.35 10.30
C GLY A 77 0.46 22.51 11.07
N GLU A 78 1.07 21.40 11.51
CA GLU A 78 2.41 21.43 12.10
C GLU A 78 3.46 21.58 10.99
N TYR A 79 3.70 22.82 10.55
CA TYR A 79 4.81 23.21 9.67
C TYR A 79 5.40 24.57 10.09
#